data_AF-A0A1T4VDD6-F1
#
_entry.id   AF-A0A1T4VDD6-F1
#
_cell.length_a   1.000
_cell.length_b   1.000
_cell.length_c   1.000
_cell.angle_alpha   90.00
_cell.angle_beta   90.00
_cell.angle_gamma   90.00
#
_symmetry.space_group_name_H-M   'P 1'
#
loop_
_entity.id
_entity.type
_entity.pdbx_description
1 polymer ?
#
loop_
_entity_poly.entity_id
_entity_poly.type
_entity_poly.pdbx_seq_one_letter_code
_entity_poly.pdbx_strand_id
1 'polypeptide(L)'
;MDIYDLFYILSLGAGFLMAFNLGANDVANSMASAVGARAITVKQAVFIAGGLNFVGAVFLGSHVTATVSKGIINANVIGDPKLIMIGMFAALIAAALWVLIATLTALPVSSTHSIVGSILGFGLVAAGPSVVNWMKLVGVVCSWIISPFLAAGIAFFIFSQIRKKIFMRKRFIKQAKIWGPRWMAFTMVLVGFSFLFKTPVGKQLSLSVYESTALVALLTILAWIAGKIMVTRIAVKVEESVEGVETIFRRLQIFTSCYVALSQGANDVANAIGPIAAIYVLAKHHSFLTQAEVPIWLLAVGGAGIALGICVLGHRVMSTVGEKITTLTNTRGFAVDFAAATTVLVASKLGLPVSTTHATVGAVTGVGLARGFKAVDFSVLGKIVVYWLLTVPIAAFTSIVIFQILKWSFY
;
A
#
# COMPACT_ATOMS: atom_id res chain seq x y z
N MET A 1 -26.62 6.37 25.28
CA MET A 1 -25.54 5.75 24.49
C MET A 1 -24.35 5.64 25.41
N ASP A 2 -23.84 4.44 25.65
CA ASP A 2 -22.66 4.24 26.50
C ASP A 2 -21.42 4.84 25.81
N ILE A 3 -20.37 5.15 26.56
CA ILE A 3 -19.12 5.71 26.04
C ILE A 3 -18.49 4.78 24.99
N TYR A 4 -18.67 3.48 25.14
CA TYR A 4 -18.22 2.48 24.17
C TYR A 4 -18.90 2.63 22.81
N ASP A 5 -20.23 2.79 22.80
CA ASP A 5 -20.99 3.01 21.57
C ASP A 5 -20.67 4.37 20.94
N LEU A 6 -20.49 5.41 21.78
CA LEU A 6 -20.11 6.75 21.33
C LEU A 6 -18.78 6.72 20.57
N PHE A 7 -17.72 6.22 21.21
CA PHE A 7 -16.39 6.18 20.60
C PHE A 7 -16.34 5.22 19.42
N TYR A 8 -17.12 4.15 19.43
CA TYR A 8 -17.28 3.30 18.26
C TYR A 8 -17.85 4.07 17.06
N ILE A 9 -18.98 4.75 17.21
CA ILE A 9 -19.59 5.54 16.11
C ILE A 9 -18.64 6.64 15.64
N LEU A 10 -18.01 7.38 16.58
CA LEU A 10 -17.04 8.41 16.23
C LEU A 10 -15.83 7.83 15.49
N SER A 11 -15.37 6.64 15.88
CA SER A 11 -14.24 5.96 15.23
C SER A 11 -14.55 5.54 13.79
N LEU A 12 -15.81 5.22 13.46
CA LEU A 12 -16.21 4.97 12.08
C LEU A 12 -16.02 6.22 11.22
N GLY A 13 -16.40 7.40 11.74
CA GLY A 13 -16.18 8.68 11.07
C GLY A 13 -14.70 9.04 10.94
N ALA A 14 -13.95 8.96 12.04
CA ALA A 14 -12.51 9.26 12.04
C ALA A 14 -11.70 8.29 11.16
N GLY A 15 -12.09 7.01 11.15
CA GLY A 15 -11.46 6.00 10.32
C GLY A 15 -11.82 6.12 8.84
N PHE A 16 -13.06 6.52 8.54
CA PHE A 16 -13.42 6.91 7.17
C PHE A 16 -12.61 8.11 6.70
N LEU A 17 -12.40 9.12 7.54
CA LEU A 17 -11.53 10.25 7.24
C LEU A 17 -10.08 9.81 7.01
N MET A 18 -9.54 8.94 7.86
CA MET A 18 -8.20 8.37 7.66
C MET A 18 -8.13 7.62 6.32
N ALA A 19 -9.10 6.75 6.03
CA ALA A 19 -9.19 6.03 4.76
C ALA A 19 -9.29 6.96 3.55
N PHE A 20 -10.07 8.04 3.64
CA PHE A 20 -10.14 9.08 2.62
C PHE A 20 -8.78 9.75 2.40
N ASN A 21 -8.09 10.12 3.47
CA ASN A 21 -6.77 10.75 3.36
C ASN A 21 -5.72 9.80 2.78
N LEU A 22 -5.77 8.51 3.11
CA LEU A 22 -4.95 7.46 2.51
C LEU A 22 -5.15 7.41 0.99
N GLY A 23 -6.40 7.32 0.54
CA GLY A 23 -6.70 7.30 -0.89
C GLY A 23 -6.24 8.56 -1.61
N ALA A 24 -6.38 9.72 -0.99
CA ALA A 24 -5.96 10.99 -1.56
C ALA A 24 -4.44 11.14 -1.67
N ASN A 25 -3.69 10.72 -0.64
CA ASN A 25 -2.22 10.84 -0.61
C ASN A 25 -1.54 9.76 -1.45
N ASP A 26 -1.92 8.50 -1.22
CA ASP A 26 -1.11 7.36 -1.64
C ASP A 26 -1.42 6.93 -3.08
N VAL A 27 -2.47 7.44 -3.73
CA VAL A 27 -2.78 7.11 -5.14
C VAL A 27 -1.65 7.47 -6.12
N ALA A 28 -0.84 8.46 -5.77
CA ALA A 28 0.35 8.79 -6.54
C ALA A 28 1.35 7.61 -6.60
N ASN A 29 1.41 6.77 -5.56
CA ASN A 29 2.31 5.62 -5.50
C ASN A 29 1.97 4.54 -6.54
N SER A 30 0.69 4.43 -6.94
CA SER A 30 0.23 3.45 -7.93
C SER A 30 0.05 4.01 -9.34
N MET A 31 -0.41 5.26 -9.47
CA MET A 31 -0.86 5.79 -10.77
C MET A 31 -0.01 6.92 -11.33
N ALA A 32 0.86 7.56 -10.54
CA ALA A 32 1.66 8.67 -11.04
C ALA A 32 2.60 8.26 -12.18
N SER A 33 3.13 7.02 -12.15
CA SER A 33 3.98 6.50 -13.22
C SER A 33 3.21 6.39 -14.55
N ALA A 34 1.99 5.87 -14.54
CA ALA A 34 1.17 5.68 -15.74
C ALA A 34 0.58 7.00 -16.26
N VAL A 35 0.20 7.90 -15.36
CA VAL A 35 -0.24 9.25 -15.72
C VAL A 35 0.92 10.08 -16.28
N GLY A 36 2.08 10.06 -15.62
CA GLY A 36 3.29 10.79 -16.04
C GLY A 36 3.83 10.32 -17.39
N ALA A 37 3.80 9.00 -17.64
CA ALA A 37 4.17 8.42 -18.93
C ALA A 37 3.08 8.59 -20.03
N ARG A 38 1.98 9.27 -19.71
CA ARG A 38 0.82 9.48 -20.60
C ARG A 38 0.23 8.16 -21.12
N ALA A 39 0.26 7.11 -20.30
CA ALA A 39 -0.38 5.83 -20.58
C ALA A 39 -1.91 5.89 -20.39
N ILE A 40 -2.33 6.64 -19.36
CA ILE A 40 -3.74 6.89 -19.01
C ILE A 40 -3.91 8.34 -18.59
N THR A 41 -5.15 8.82 -18.66
CA THR A 41 -5.53 10.13 -18.13
C THR A 41 -5.74 10.07 -16.62
N VAL A 42 -5.66 11.23 -15.93
CA VAL A 42 -5.95 11.32 -14.50
C VAL A 42 -7.35 10.79 -14.17
N LYS A 43 -8.35 11.08 -15.02
CA LYS A 43 -9.73 10.57 -14.85
C LYS A 43 -9.77 9.04 -14.87
N GLN A 44 -9.09 8.41 -15.82
CA GLN A 44 -9.01 6.95 -15.91
C GLN A 44 -8.28 6.35 -14.70
N ALA A 45 -7.17 6.98 -14.29
CA ALA A 45 -6.41 6.57 -13.12
C ALA A 45 -7.27 6.57 -11.85
N VAL A 46 -8.09 7.60 -11.63
CA VAL A 46 -9.01 7.70 -10.49
C VAL A 46 -9.97 6.50 -10.44
N PHE A 47 -10.66 6.18 -11.54
CA PHE A 47 -11.63 5.06 -11.56
C PHE A 47 -10.94 3.70 -11.35
N ILE A 48 -9.81 3.47 -12.01
CA ILE A 48 -9.06 2.22 -11.90
C ILE A 48 -8.51 2.06 -10.48
N ALA A 49 -7.85 3.08 -9.94
CA ALA A 49 -7.27 3.03 -8.61
C ALA A 49 -8.34 2.90 -7.53
N GLY A 50 -9.46 3.63 -7.63
CA GLY A 50 -10.56 3.54 -6.67
C GLY A 50 -11.13 2.11 -6.59
N GLY A 51 -11.44 1.51 -7.73
CA GLY A 51 -11.96 0.13 -7.77
C GLY A 51 -10.96 -0.91 -7.26
N LEU A 52 -9.69 -0.83 -7.68
CA LEU A 52 -8.69 -1.82 -7.29
C LEU A 52 -8.21 -1.67 -5.84
N ASN A 53 -8.14 -0.45 -5.31
CA ASN A 53 -7.86 -0.25 -3.89
C ASN A 53 -9.02 -0.80 -3.04
N PHE A 54 -10.28 -0.58 -3.45
CA PHE A 54 -11.43 -1.16 -2.76
C PHE A 54 -11.35 -2.70 -2.74
N VAL A 55 -11.10 -3.32 -3.89
CA VAL A 55 -10.94 -4.79 -3.99
C VAL A 55 -9.78 -5.28 -3.13
N GLY A 56 -8.62 -4.62 -3.19
CA GLY A 56 -7.46 -4.97 -2.36
C GLY A 56 -7.77 -4.88 -0.87
N ALA A 57 -8.41 -3.79 -0.45
CA ALA A 57 -8.79 -3.54 0.93
C ALA A 57 -9.73 -4.62 1.49
N VAL A 58 -10.81 -4.92 0.76
CA VAL A 58 -11.86 -5.85 1.20
C VAL A 58 -11.36 -7.30 1.24
N PHE A 59 -10.64 -7.74 0.20
CA PHE A 59 -10.34 -9.17 0.04
C PHE A 59 -8.97 -9.58 0.57
N LEU A 60 -8.03 -8.64 0.67
CA LEU A 60 -6.64 -8.93 1.04
C LEU A 60 -6.19 -8.23 2.33
N GLY A 61 -6.92 -7.22 2.81
CA GLY A 61 -6.47 -6.34 3.91
C GLY A 61 -6.61 -6.87 5.33
N SER A 62 -7.26 -8.01 5.55
CA SER A 62 -7.54 -8.53 6.89
C SER A 62 -6.26 -8.87 7.69
N HIS A 63 -5.20 -9.34 7.04
CA HIS A 63 -3.95 -9.76 7.69
C HIS A 63 -3.20 -8.60 8.35
N VAL A 64 -2.95 -7.54 7.58
CA VAL A 64 -2.24 -6.37 8.08
C VAL A 64 -3.09 -5.65 9.13
N THR A 65 -4.42 -5.61 8.93
CA THR A 65 -5.35 -5.02 9.89
C THR A 65 -5.31 -5.73 11.25
N ALA A 66 -5.22 -7.07 11.25
CA ALA A 66 -5.04 -7.84 12.48
C ALA A 66 -3.72 -7.50 13.19
N THR A 67 -2.64 -7.25 12.45
CA THR A 67 -1.37 -6.78 13.04
C THR A 67 -1.46 -5.37 13.58
N VAL A 68 -2.07 -4.41 12.87
CA VAL A 68 -2.18 -3.03 13.36
C VAL A 68 -3.06 -2.94 14.61
N SER A 69 -4.16 -3.68 14.66
CA SER A 69 -5.09 -3.66 15.81
C SER A 69 -4.49 -4.16 17.14
N LYS A 70 -3.54 -5.11 17.11
CA LYS A 70 -3.02 -5.77 18.34
C LYS A 70 -1.50 -5.93 18.41
N GLY A 71 -0.79 -5.51 17.37
CA GLY A 71 0.63 -5.81 17.19
C GLY A 71 1.55 -4.86 17.94
N ILE A 72 1.10 -3.64 18.22
CA ILE A 72 2.02 -2.56 18.62
C ILE A 72 2.04 -2.38 20.13
N ILE A 73 0.87 -2.38 20.78
CA ILE A 73 0.74 -2.25 22.23
C ILE A 73 0.02 -3.45 22.85
N ASN A 74 0.40 -3.79 24.08
CA ASN A 74 -0.22 -4.83 24.89
C ASN A 74 -1.33 -4.23 25.75
N ALA A 75 -2.57 -4.39 25.27
CA ALA A 75 -3.77 -3.95 25.96
C ALA A 75 -3.89 -4.45 27.41
N ASN A 76 -3.37 -5.64 27.72
CA ASN A 76 -3.47 -6.23 29.06
C ASN A 76 -2.67 -5.44 30.12
N VAL A 77 -1.62 -4.71 29.71
CA VAL A 77 -0.79 -3.88 30.61
C VAL A 77 -1.53 -2.60 31.01
N ILE A 78 -2.36 -2.06 30.12
CA ILE A 78 -3.21 -0.90 30.45
C ILE A 78 -4.35 -1.32 31.39
N GLY A 79 -4.90 -2.53 31.20
CA GLY A 79 -5.92 -3.13 32.07
C GLY A 79 -7.32 -2.53 31.92
N ASP A 80 -7.43 -1.24 31.58
CA ASP A 80 -8.69 -0.52 31.41
C ASP A 80 -9.13 -0.43 29.93
N PRO A 81 -10.20 -1.15 29.53
CA PRO A 81 -10.75 -1.12 28.18
C PRO A 81 -11.15 0.28 27.68
N LYS A 82 -11.62 1.15 28.58
CA LYS A 82 -12.04 2.51 28.25
C LYS A 82 -10.85 3.37 27.85
N LEU A 83 -9.75 3.26 28.58
CA LEU A 83 -8.53 4.03 28.30
C LEU A 83 -7.90 3.62 26.97
N ILE A 84 -7.91 2.32 26.64
CA ILE A 84 -7.42 1.81 25.35
C ILE A 84 -8.27 2.34 24.21
N MET A 85 -9.60 2.34 24.36
CA MET A 85 -10.52 2.84 23.35
C MET A 85 -10.29 4.33 23.04
N ILE A 86 -10.17 5.16 24.09
CA ILE A 86 -9.83 6.59 23.95
C ILE A 86 -8.47 6.75 23.25
N GLY A 87 -7.48 5.94 23.62
CA GLY A 87 -6.14 5.95 23.03
C GLY A 87 -6.13 5.58 21.54
N MET A 88 -6.81 4.51 21.15
CA MET A 88 -6.92 4.10 19.74
C MET A 88 -7.66 5.14 18.90
N PHE A 89 -8.69 5.78 19.46
CA PHE A 89 -9.41 6.86 18.79
C PHE A 89 -8.53 8.12 18.63
N ALA A 90 -7.78 8.49 19.67
CA ALA A 90 -6.81 9.58 19.61
C ALA A 90 -5.75 9.33 18.53
N ALA A 91 -5.23 8.10 18.46
CA ALA A 91 -4.24 7.72 17.46
C ALA A 91 -4.78 7.81 16.03
N LEU A 92 -6.03 7.40 15.83
CA LEU A 92 -6.70 7.46 14.54
C LEU A 92 -6.88 8.91 14.07
N ILE A 93 -7.34 9.82 14.95
CA ILE A 93 -7.47 11.24 14.62
C ILE A 93 -6.10 11.87 14.35
N ALA A 94 -5.10 11.61 15.20
CA ALA A 94 -3.76 12.17 15.05
C ALA A 94 -3.14 11.78 13.69
N ALA A 95 -3.21 10.49 13.35
CA ALA A 95 -2.75 10.00 12.06
C ALA A 95 -3.55 10.61 10.90
N ALA A 96 -4.89 10.68 11.02
CA ALA A 96 -5.74 11.27 9.99
C ALA A 96 -5.42 12.74 9.72
N LEU A 97 -5.22 13.54 10.77
CA LEU A 97 -4.85 14.96 10.66
C LEU A 97 -3.49 15.14 10.01
N TRP A 98 -2.49 14.34 10.40
CA TRP A 98 -1.15 14.42 9.81
C TRP A 98 -1.16 14.06 8.32
N VAL A 99 -1.83 12.96 7.94
CA VAL A 99 -1.95 12.56 6.54
C VAL A 99 -2.79 13.57 5.74
N LEU A 100 -3.80 14.20 6.34
CA LEU A 100 -4.55 15.28 5.70
C LEU A 100 -3.65 16.48 5.41
N ILE A 101 -2.89 16.96 6.40
CA ILE A 101 -1.96 18.08 6.22
C ILE A 101 -0.94 17.77 5.13
N ALA A 102 -0.37 16.56 5.14
CA ALA A 102 0.56 16.11 4.11
C ALA A 102 -0.08 16.09 2.72
N THR A 103 -1.33 15.64 2.62
CA THR A 103 -2.10 15.64 1.36
C THR A 103 -2.36 17.05 0.85
N LEU A 104 -2.78 17.96 1.72
CA LEU A 104 -3.05 19.36 1.36
C LEU A 104 -1.78 20.12 0.96
N THR A 105 -0.64 19.75 1.54
CA THR A 105 0.69 20.30 1.21
C THR A 105 1.41 19.53 0.10
N ALA A 106 0.77 18.50 -0.49
CA ALA A 106 1.33 17.63 -1.52
C ALA A 106 2.68 16.98 -1.14
N LEU A 107 2.87 16.69 0.15
CA LEU A 107 4.01 15.96 0.68
C LEU A 107 3.71 14.44 0.68
N PRO A 108 4.54 13.61 0.03
CA PRO A 108 4.41 12.16 0.12
C PRO A 108 4.95 11.71 1.49
N VAL A 109 4.05 11.46 2.43
CA VAL A 109 4.39 10.93 3.75
C VAL A 109 4.00 9.46 3.85
N SER A 110 4.50 8.77 4.86
CA SER A 110 4.01 7.43 5.14
C SER A 110 2.89 7.46 6.17
N SER A 111 1.71 7.08 5.73
CA SER A 111 0.54 6.86 6.56
C SER A 111 0.75 5.74 7.59
N THR A 112 1.45 4.66 7.23
CA THR A 112 1.80 3.56 8.13
C THR A 112 2.68 4.03 9.30
N HIS A 113 3.69 4.86 9.06
CA HIS A 113 4.51 5.47 10.12
C HIS A 113 3.65 6.38 11.03
N SER A 114 2.69 7.09 10.43
CA SER A 114 1.82 8.00 11.14
C SER A 114 0.94 7.26 12.15
N ILE A 115 0.27 6.17 11.75
CA ILE A 115 -0.59 5.42 12.66
C ILE A 115 0.20 4.63 13.70
N VAL A 116 1.32 3.99 13.31
CA VAL A 116 2.17 3.23 14.23
C VAL A 116 2.79 4.17 15.27
N GLY A 117 3.29 5.33 14.84
CA GLY A 117 3.80 6.37 15.74
C GLY A 117 2.72 6.90 16.68
N SER A 118 1.51 7.14 16.17
CA SER A 118 0.38 7.59 17.00
C SER A 118 0.01 6.56 18.07
N ILE A 119 -0.09 5.28 17.71
CA ILE A 119 -0.37 4.18 18.65
C ILE A 119 0.72 4.06 19.71
N LEU A 120 1.99 4.17 19.30
CA LEU A 120 3.13 4.19 20.23
C LEU A 120 3.06 5.37 21.19
N GLY A 121 2.77 6.57 20.68
CA GLY A 121 2.69 7.80 21.46
C GLY A 121 1.70 7.71 22.62
N PHE A 122 0.43 7.37 22.34
CA PHE A 122 -0.54 7.26 23.43
C PHE A 122 -0.21 6.09 24.36
N GLY A 123 0.29 4.96 23.81
CA GLY A 123 0.65 3.79 24.62
C GLY A 123 1.67 4.15 25.70
N LEU A 124 2.76 4.80 25.29
CA LEU A 124 3.83 5.23 26.21
C LEU A 124 3.31 6.15 27.32
N VAL A 125 2.35 7.02 27.04
CA VAL A 125 1.77 7.93 28.04
C VAL A 125 0.72 7.23 28.93
N ALA A 126 -0.01 6.24 28.39
CA ALA A 126 -1.02 5.52 29.13
C ALA A 126 -0.44 4.56 30.18
N ALA A 127 0.63 3.85 29.85
CA ALA A 127 1.17 2.78 30.71
C ALA A 127 2.71 2.61 30.64
N GLY A 128 3.44 3.59 30.10
CA GLY A 128 4.89 3.56 30.03
C GLY A 128 5.47 2.57 29.00
N PRO A 129 6.81 2.38 28.97
CA PRO A 129 7.50 1.53 28.01
C PRO A 129 7.10 0.04 28.03
N SER A 130 6.57 -0.45 29.15
CA SER A 130 6.15 -1.85 29.33
C SER A 130 4.92 -2.23 28.51
N VAL A 131 4.12 -1.25 28.05
CA VAL A 131 2.97 -1.51 27.18
C VAL A 131 3.39 -1.90 25.77
N VAL A 132 4.58 -1.50 25.33
CA VAL A 132 5.00 -1.66 23.94
C VAL A 132 5.46 -3.09 23.69
N ASN A 133 4.93 -3.72 22.64
CA ASN A 133 5.47 -5.00 22.19
C ASN A 133 6.75 -4.77 21.38
N TRP A 134 7.89 -4.67 22.08
CA TRP A 134 9.19 -4.37 21.48
C TRP A 134 9.58 -5.33 20.36
N MET A 135 9.30 -6.62 20.51
CA MET A 135 9.62 -7.62 19.47
C MET A 135 8.82 -7.37 18.19
N LYS A 136 7.52 -7.10 18.30
CA LYS A 136 6.69 -6.78 17.13
C LYS A 136 7.06 -5.43 16.54
N LEU A 137 7.30 -4.42 17.38
CA LEU A 137 7.71 -3.09 16.93
C LEU A 137 9.05 -3.13 16.16
N VAL A 138 10.04 -3.88 16.64
CA VAL A 138 11.30 -4.12 15.92
C VAL A 138 11.03 -4.80 14.57
N GLY A 139 10.14 -5.81 14.53
CA GLY A 139 9.71 -6.43 13.27
C GLY A 139 9.10 -5.43 12.28
N VAL A 140 8.26 -4.52 12.76
CA VAL A 140 7.66 -3.44 11.97
C VAL A 140 8.73 -2.46 11.46
N VAL A 141 9.60 -1.97 12.32
CA VAL A 141 10.69 -1.05 11.95
C VAL A 141 11.66 -1.70 10.96
N CYS A 142 12.03 -2.97 11.16
CA CYS A 142 12.82 -3.74 10.21
C CYS A 142 12.13 -3.82 8.85
N SER A 143 10.80 -4.01 8.81
CA SER A 143 10.06 -4.04 7.55
C SER A 143 10.11 -2.69 6.80
N TRP A 144 10.15 -1.57 7.52
CA TRP A 144 10.25 -0.23 6.93
C TRP A 144 11.61 0.06 6.31
N ILE A 145 12.66 -0.56 6.86
CA ILE A 145 14.02 -0.50 6.32
C ILE A 145 14.17 -1.49 5.15
N ILE A 146 13.74 -2.74 5.32
CA ILE A 146 13.95 -3.81 4.33
C ILE A 146 13.14 -3.57 3.06
N SER A 147 11.90 -3.09 3.17
CA SER A 147 11.00 -2.92 2.01
C SER A 147 11.57 -2.03 0.89
N PRO A 148 12.11 -0.81 1.11
CA PRO A 148 12.71 -0.01 0.04
C PRO A 148 13.92 -0.71 -0.60
N PHE A 149 14.77 -1.41 0.16
CA PHE A 149 15.91 -2.14 -0.42
C PHE A 149 15.46 -3.35 -1.23
N LEU A 150 14.46 -4.09 -0.75
CA LEU A 150 13.88 -5.21 -1.50
C LEU A 150 13.26 -4.72 -2.80
N ALA A 151 12.47 -3.64 -2.75
CA ALA A 151 11.89 -3.02 -3.94
C ALA A 151 12.96 -2.51 -4.91
N ALA A 152 14.04 -1.89 -4.39
CA ALA A 152 15.18 -1.47 -5.21
C ALA A 152 15.87 -2.66 -5.90
N GLY A 153 16.11 -3.75 -5.18
CA GLY A 153 16.71 -4.97 -5.72
C GLY A 153 15.85 -5.61 -6.81
N ILE A 154 14.54 -5.75 -6.58
CA ILE A 154 13.60 -6.28 -7.57
C ILE A 154 13.55 -5.36 -8.79
N ALA A 155 13.42 -4.05 -8.60
CA ALA A 155 13.35 -3.09 -9.70
C ALA A 155 14.64 -3.08 -10.54
N PHE A 156 15.81 -3.10 -9.87
CA PHE A 156 17.11 -3.23 -10.53
C PHE A 156 17.18 -4.51 -11.37
N PHE A 157 16.74 -5.64 -10.82
CA PHE A 157 16.74 -6.93 -11.52
C PHE A 157 15.81 -6.90 -12.74
N ILE A 158 14.55 -6.49 -12.57
CA ILE A 158 13.55 -6.44 -13.64
C ILE A 158 14.01 -5.49 -14.75
N PHE A 159 14.46 -4.28 -14.41
CA PHE A 159 14.91 -3.32 -15.41
C PHE A 159 16.20 -3.79 -16.10
N SER A 160 17.12 -4.43 -15.39
CA SER A 160 18.31 -5.05 -15.99
C SER A 160 17.96 -6.17 -16.97
N GLN A 161 16.94 -6.98 -16.66
CA GLN A 161 16.41 -7.98 -17.59
C GLN A 161 15.79 -7.32 -18.82
N ILE A 162 14.99 -6.27 -18.66
CA ILE A 162 14.42 -5.51 -19.79
C ILE A 162 15.55 -4.99 -20.69
N ARG A 163 16.58 -4.35 -20.13
CA ARG A 163 17.74 -3.87 -20.88
C ARG A 163 18.45 -5.01 -21.63
N LYS A 164 18.82 -6.09 -20.94
CA LYS A 164 19.62 -7.19 -21.50
C LYS A 164 18.85 -8.05 -22.50
N LYS A 165 17.56 -8.31 -22.23
CA LYS A 165 16.73 -9.23 -23.03
C LYS A 165 15.99 -8.53 -24.16
N ILE A 166 15.65 -7.25 -24.02
CA ILE A 166 14.90 -6.48 -25.02
C ILE A 166 15.85 -5.51 -25.75
N PHE A 167 16.35 -4.49 -25.06
CA PHE A 167 17.08 -3.38 -25.71
C PHE A 167 18.46 -3.74 -26.28
N MET A 168 19.17 -4.71 -25.70
CA MET A 168 20.49 -5.16 -26.21
C MET A 168 20.40 -6.22 -27.33
N ARG A 169 19.20 -6.48 -27.88
CA ARG A 169 19.00 -7.46 -28.95
C ARG A 169 18.70 -6.76 -30.27
N LYS A 170 19.14 -7.35 -31.38
CA LYS A 170 18.94 -6.83 -32.75
C LYS A 170 17.46 -6.68 -33.16
N ARG A 171 16.56 -7.47 -32.55
CA ARG A 171 15.10 -7.43 -32.80
C ARG A 171 14.36 -7.23 -31.48
N PHE A 172 14.41 -6.03 -30.93
CA PHE A 172 13.82 -5.68 -29.64
C PHE A 172 12.28 -5.78 -29.62
N ILE A 173 11.54 -5.50 -30.71
CA ILE A 173 10.07 -5.65 -30.72
C ILE A 173 9.70 -7.13 -30.60
N LYS A 174 10.41 -8.01 -31.31
CA LYS A 174 10.24 -9.46 -31.16
C LYS A 174 10.50 -9.91 -29.72
N GLN A 175 11.50 -9.34 -29.04
CA GLN A 175 11.77 -9.66 -27.65
C GLN A 175 10.70 -9.11 -26.70
N ALA A 176 10.20 -7.89 -26.92
CA ALA A 176 9.10 -7.32 -26.15
C ALA A 176 7.83 -8.19 -26.24
N LYS A 177 7.53 -8.76 -27.42
CA LYS A 177 6.44 -9.75 -27.61
C LYS A 177 6.59 -11.02 -26.78
N ILE A 178 7.82 -11.44 -26.49
CA ILE A 178 8.11 -12.66 -25.74
C ILE A 178 8.12 -12.36 -24.23
N TRP A 179 8.84 -11.31 -23.82
CA TRP A 179 9.08 -11.02 -22.41
C TRP A 179 7.94 -10.25 -21.74
N GLY A 180 7.26 -9.35 -22.43
CA GLY A 180 6.15 -8.58 -21.87
C GLY A 180 5.04 -9.46 -21.29
N PRO A 181 4.46 -10.39 -22.08
CA PRO A 181 3.43 -11.30 -21.59
C PRO A 181 3.90 -12.25 -20.48
N ARG A 182 5.19 -12.63 -20.46
CA ARG A 182 5.74 -13.49 -19.40
C ARG A 182 5.75 -12.77 -18.06
N TRP A 183 6.13 -11.49 -18.03
CA TRP A 183 6.08 -10.71 -16.80
C TRP A 183 4.64 -10.50 -16.32
N MET A 184 3.68 -10.24 -17.22
CA MET A 184 2.26 -10.18 -16.85
C MET A 184 1.76 -11.49 -16.23
N ALA A 185 2.12 -12.62 -16.84
CA ALA A 185 1.77 -13.94 -16.32
C ALA A 185 2.35 -14.16 -14.91
N PHE A 186 3.62 -13.79 -14.71
CA PHE A 186 4.25 -13.88 -13.39
C PHE A 186 3.54 -13.02 -12.33
N THR A 187 3.11 -11.80 -12.67
CA THR A 187 2.26 -10.99 -11.79
C THR A 187 0.97 -11.72 -11.40
N MET A 188 0.32 -12.40 -12.35
CA MET A 188 -0.93 -13.13 -12.09
C MET A 188 -0.73 -14.32 -11.15
N VAL A 189 0.44 -14.95 -11.17
CA VAL A 189 0.79 -15.97 -10.18
C VAL A 189 0.77 -15.35 -8.78
N LEU A 190 1.47 -14.23 -8.58
CA LEU A 190 1.56 -13.55 -7.29
C LEU A 190 0.18 -13.08 -6.78
N VAL A 191 -0.59 -12.43 -7.65
CA VAL A 191 -1.95 -11.96 -7.32
C VAL A 191 -2.88 -13.15 -7.05
N GLY A 192 -2.88 -14.18 -7.90
CA GLY A 192 -3.75 -15.35 -7.74
C GLY A 192 -3.51 -16.08 -6.42
N PHE A 193 -2.24 -16.37 -6.09
CA PHE A 193 -1.89 -16.94 -4.80
C PHE A 193 -2.30 -16.02 -3.65
N SER A 194 -2.20 -14.70 -3.84
CA SER A 194 -2.63 -13.76 -2.81
C SER A 194 -4.13 -13.79 -2.54
N PHE A 195 -4.98 -14.07 -3.52
CA PHE A 195 -6.41 -14.17 -3.30
C PHE A 195 -6.87 -15.49 -2.71
N LEU A 196 -6.12 -16.59 -2.90
CA LEU A 196 -6.55 -17.92 -2.46
C LEU A 196 -5.94 -18.35 -1.13
N PHE A 197 -4.72 -17.91 -0.81
CA PHE A 197 -4.04 -18.38 0.41
C PHE A 197 -4.31 -17.46 1.60
N LYS A 198 -4.91 -18.04 2.64
CA LYS A 198 -5.19 -17.44 3.96
C LYS A 198 -6.15 -16.23 3.92
N THR A 199 -6.90 -16.01 2.85
CA THR A 199 -7.87 -14.89 2.71
C THR A 199 -9.29 -15.32 3.02
N PRO A 200 -10.22 -14.36 3.23
CA PRO A 200 -11.66 -14.67 3.32
C PRO A 200 -12.18 -15.45 2.10
N VAL A 201 -11.74 -15.07 0.89
CA VAL A 201 -12.11 -15.74 -0.36
C VAL A 201 -11.61 -17.19 -0.38
N GLY A 202 -10.34 -17.41 -0.01
CA GLY A 202 -9.79 -18.76 0.09
C GLY A 202 -10.51 -19.64 1.10
N LYS A 203 -10.86 -19.09 2.27
CA LYS A 203 -11.64 -19.78 3.29
C LYS A 203 -13.05 -20.14 2.80
N GLN A 204 -13.73 -19.21 2.11
CA GLN A 204 -15.07 -19.45 1.57
C GLN A 204 -15.08 -20.53 0.48
N LEU A 205 -14.11 -20.49 -0.42
CA LEU A 205 -14.02 -21.46 -1.51
C LEU A 205 -13.60 -22.86 -1.02
N SER A 206 -13.02 -22.98 0.17
CA SER A 206 -12.61 -24.25 0.80
C SER A 206 -11.77 -25.17 -0.12
N LEU A 207 -11.04 -24.59 -1.05
CA LEU A 207 -10.25 -25.33 -2.04
C LEU A 207 -9.02 -25.95 -1.38
N SER A 208 -8.69 -27.17 -1.79
CA SER A 208 -7.41 -27.78 -1.50
C SER A 208 -6.25 -26.96 -2.10
N VAL A 209 -5.04 -27.19 -1.60
CA VAL A 209 -3.83 -26.55 -2.14
C VAL A 209 -3.64 -26.87 -3.63
N TYR A 210 -4.00 -28.10 -4.05
CA TYR A 210 -3.92 -28.54 -5.43
C TYR A 210 -4.93 -27.82 -6.34
N GLU A 211 -6.18 -27.70 -5.91
CA GLU A 211 -7.22 -26.97 -6.66
C GLU A 211 -6.89 -25.48 -6.75
N SER A 212 -6.41 -24.89 -5.65
CA SER A 212 -5.97 -23.48 -5.63
C SER A 212 -4.82 -23.25 -6.60
N THR A 213 -3.84 -24.16 -6.64
CA THR A 213 -2.70 -24.09 -7.55
C THR A 213 -3.14 -24.28 -9.01
N ALA A 214 -4.05 -25.21 -9.28
CA ALA A 214 -4.60 -25.43 -10.61
C ALA A 214 -5.38 -24.21 -11.12
N LEU A 215 -6.19 -23.58 -10.26
CA LEU A 215 -6.92 -22.36 -10.61
C LEU A 215 -5.96 -21.20 -10.92
N VAL A 216 -4.92 -21.00 -10.10
CA VAL A 216 -3.91 -19.96 -10.35
C VAL A 216 -3.15 -20.24 -11.65
N ALA A 217 -2.80 -21.51 -11.93
CA ALA A 217 -2.16 -21.90 -13.17
C ALA A 217 -3.06 -21.59 -14.39
N LEU A 218 -4.35 -21.92 -14.31
CA LEU A 218 -5.33 -21.61 -15.36
C LEU A 218 -5.42 -20.10 -15.60
N LEU A 219 -5.63 -19.30 -14.55
CA LEU A 219 -5.71 -17.84 -14.65
C LEU A 219 -4.42 -17.23 -15.21
N THR A 220 -3.26 -17.79 -14.84
CA THR A 220 -1.95 -17.38 -15.35
C THR A 220 -1.82 -17.67 -16.84
N ILE A 221 -2.24 -18.85 -17.31
CA ILE A 221 -2.22 -19.22 -18.73
C ILE A 221 -3.15 -18.31 -19.53
N LEU A 222 -4.37 -18.06 -19.03
CA LEU A 222 -5.33 -17.16 -19.68
C LEU A 222 -4.77 -15.74 -19.79
N ALA A 223 -4.17 -15.22 -18.72
CA ALA A 223 -3.54 -13.90 -18.72
C ALA A 223 -2.32 -13.85 -19.65
N TRP A 224 -1.53 -14.92 -19.72
CA TRP A 224 -0.41 -15.02 -20.66
C TRP A 224 -0.88 -14.99 -22.11
N ILE A 225 -1.93 -15.75 -22.44
CA ILE A 225 -2.54 -15.78 -23.79
C ILE A 225 -3.10 -14.39 -24.14
N ALA A 226 -3.89 -13.79 -23.25
CA ALA A 226 -4.46 -12.46 -23.44
C ALA A 226 -3.36 -11.40 -23.63
N GLY A 227 -2.32 -11.42 -22.78
CA GLY A 227 -1.16 -10.56 -22.89
C GLY A 227 -0.41 -10.74 -24.20
N LYS A 228 -0.21 -12.00 -24.64
CA LYS A 228 0.45 -12.32 -25.92
C LYS A 228 -0.36 -11.80 -27.11
N ILE A 229 -1.68 -11.97 -27.12
CA ILE A 229 -2.57 -11.46 -28.16
C ILE A 229 -2.51 -9.93 -28.19
N MET A 230 -2.66 -9.28 -27.03
CA MET A 230 -2.61 -7.82 -26.90
C MET A 230 -1.28 -7.25 -27.41
N VAL A 231 -0.15 -7.77 -26.92
CA VAL A 231 1.18 -7.29 -27.32
C VAL A 231 1.44 -7.57 -28.78
N THR A 232 0.98 -8.70 -29.32
CA THR A 232 1.15 -9.00 -30.75
C THR A 232 0.36 -8.04 -31.63
N ARG A 233 -0.88 -7.69 -31.28
CA ARG A 233 -1.70 -6.71 -32.02
C ARG A 233 -1.07 -5.32 -32.07
N ILE A 234 -0.42 -4.91 -30.97
CA ILE A 234 0.29 -3.62 -30.90
C ILE A 234 1.59 -3.69 -31.69
N ALA A 235 2.34 -4.79 -31.53
CA ALA A 235 3.65 -4.98 -32.16
C ALA A 235 3.60 -4.99 -33.70
N VAL A 236 2.45 -5.29 -34.31
CA VAL A 236 2.26 -5.20 -35.78
C VAL A 236 2.17 -3.75 -36.26
N LYS A 237 1.77 -2.82 -35.39
CA LYS A 237 1.52 -1.41 -35.72
C LYS A 237 2.69 -0.48 -35.39
N VAL A 238 3.77 -1.02 -34.84
CA VAL A 238 4.93 -0.25 -34.39
C VAL A 238 6.15 -0.67 -35.18
N GLU A 239 6.98 0.32 -35.51
CA GLU A 239 8.25 0.07 -36.15
C GLU A 239 9.24 -0.54 -35.16
N GLU A 240 10.30 -1.15 -35.70
CA GLU A 240 11.44 -1.59 -34.92
C GLU A 240 12.23 -0.34 -34.49
N SER A 241 11.71 0.38 -33.47
CA SER A 241 12.39 1.45 -32.72
C SER A 241 12.23 1.33 -31.19
N VAL A 242 13.02 2.10 -30.43
CA VAL A 242 12.89 2.20 -28.96
C VAL A 242 11.48 2.69 -28.57
N GLU A 243 10.93 3.65 -29.33
CA GLU A 243 9.58 4.16 -29.16
C GLU A 243 8.52 3.07 -29.38
N GLY A 244 8.78 2.13 -30.29
CA GLY A 244 7.92 0.96 -30.51
C GLY A 244 7.85 0.05 -29.27
N VAL A 245 8.98 -0.18 -28.59
CA VAL A 245 9.02 -0.91 -27.31
C VAL A 245 8.25 -0.15 -26.23
N GLU A 246 8.49 1.16 -26.12
CA GLU A 246 7.82 2.00 -25.15
C GLU A 246 6.30 2.04 -25.37
N THR A 247 5.84 1.99 -26.62
CA THR A 247 4.41 1.92 -26.97
C THR A 247 3.77 0.60 -26.51
N ILE A 248 4.49 -0.52 -26.60
CA ILE A 248 4.04 -1.81 -26.06
C ILE A 248 4.00 -1.73 -24.53
N PHE A 249 5.07 -1.25 -23.92
CA PHE A 249 5.17 -1.17 -22.46
C PHE A 249 4.20 -0.17 -21.85
N ARG A 250 3.77 0.86 -22.59
CA ARG A 250 2.70 1.77 -22.17
C ARG A 250 1.43 1.04 -21.78
N ARG A 251 1.06 -0.04 -22.50
CA ARG A 251 -0.11 -0.87 -22.14
C ARG A 251 0.19 -1.84 -21.01
N LEU A 252 1.39 -2.42 -21.00
CA LEU A 252 1.82 -3.32 -19.93
C LEU A 252 1.93 -2.60 -18.58
N GLN A 253 2.33 -1.34 -18.60
CA GLN A 253 2.47 -0.52 -17.41
C GLN A 253 1.12 -0.28 -16.74
N ILE A 254 0.05 -0.05 -17.51
CA ILE A 254 -1.30 0.09 -16.94
C ILE A 254 -1.65 -1.14 -16.09
N PHE A 255 -1.30 -2.33 -16.57
CA PHE A 255 -1.52 -3.57 -15.82
C PHE A 255 -0.66 -3.64 -14.53
N THR A 256 0.59 -3.16 -14.55
CA THR A 256 1.39 -3.09 -13.32
C THR A 256 0.91 -2.00 -12.37
N SER A 257 0.41 -0.87 -12.86
CA SER A 257 -0.20 0.17 -12.02
C SER A 257 -1.48 -0.34 -11.34
N CYS A 258 -2.28 -1.16 -12.04
CA CYS A 258 -3.38 -1.90 -11.44
C CYS A 258 -2.90 -2.83 -10.32
N TYR A 259 -1.78 -3.53 -10.53
CA TYR A 259 -1.18 -4.40 -9.53
C TYR A 259 -0.71 -3.62 -8.28
N VAL A 260 -0.13 -2.43 -8.45
CA VAL A 260 0.22 -1.55 -7.32
C VAL A 260 -1.05 -1.13 -6.58
N ALA A 261 -2.08 -0.63 -7.27
CA ALA A 261 -3.32 -0.17 -6.64
C ALA A 261 -4.02 -1.26 -5.81
N LEU A 262 -4.02 -2.50 -6.31
CA LEU A 262 -4.55 -3.65 -5.56
C LEU A 262 -3.71 -3.92 -4.30
N SER A 263 -2.39 -3.97 -4.44
CA SER A 263 -1.47 -4.28 -3.33
C SER A 263 -1.47 -3.17 -2.27
N GLN A 264 -1.62 -1.92 -2.72
CA GLN A 264 -1.78 -0.73 -1.89
C GLN A 264 -3.04 -0.81 -1.04
N GLY A 265 -4.21 -1.06 -1.65
CA GLY A 265 -5.45 -1.23 -0.90
C GLY A 265 -5.37 -2.35 0.16
N ALA A 266 -4.69 -3.45 -0.18
CA ALA A 266 -4.47 -4.56 0.73
C ALA A 266 -3.60 -4.19 1.95
N ASN A 267 -2.64 -3.28 1.80
CA ASN A 267 -1.78 -2.85 2.90
C ASN A 267 -2.40 -1.70 3.69
N ASP A 268 -2.85 -0.66 2.99
CA ASP A 268 -3.11 0.65 3.59
C ASP A 268 -4.44 0.70 4.33
N VAL A 269 -5.43 -0.14 3.98
CA VAL A 269 -6.70 -0.23 4.72
C VAL A 269 -6.49 -0.52 6.21
N ALA A 270 -5.42 -1.24 6.56
CA ALA A 270 -5.07 -1.55 7.93
C ALA A 270 -4.78 -0.31 8.77
N ASN A 271 -4.27 0.77 8.15
CA ASN A 271 -3.94 2.01 8.85
C ASN A 271 -5.19 2.75 9.33
N ALA A 272 -6.32 2.58 8.65
CA ALA A 272 -7.61 3.12 9.07
C ALA A 272 -8.41 2.12 9.92
N ILE A 273 -8.52 0.88 9.45
CA ILE A 273 -9.40 -0.13 10.06
C ILE A 273 -8.76 -0.82 11.26
N GLY A 274 -7.43 -0.84 11.40
CA GLY A 274 -6.76 -1.45 12.54
C GLY A 274 -7.21 -0.87 13.89
N PRO A 275 -7.14 0.46 14.07
CA PRO A 275 -7.66 1.12 15.28
C PRO A 275 -9.17 0.93 15.46
N ILE A 276 -9.96 1.03 14.38
CA ILE A 276 -11.43 0.81 14.45
C ILE A 276 -11.73 -0.62 14.89
N ALA A 277 -11.00 -1.62 14.38
CA ALA A 277 -11.20 -3.01 14.74
C ALA A 277 -10.89 -3.25 16.22
N ALA A 278 -9.87 -2.58 16.78
CA ALA A 278 -9.60 -2.62 18.21
C ALA A 278 -10.77 -2.00 19.02
N ILE A 279 -11.28 -0.84 18.59
CA ILE A 279 -12.42 -0.16 19.22
C ILE A 279 -13.71 -1.00 19.11
N TYR A 280 -13.97 -1.60 17.95
CA TYR A 280 -15.14 -2.47 17.71
C TYR A 280 -15.16 -3.66 18.68
N VAL A 281 -14.02 -4.31 18.89
CA VAL A 281 -13.91 -5.44 19.82
C VAL A 281 -14.17 -4.98 21.25
N LEU A 282 -13.57 -3.85 21.64
CA LEU A 282 -13.76 -3.27 22.97
C LEU A 282 -15.22 -2.88 23.22
N ALA A 283 -15.89 -2.29 22.22
CA ALA A 283 -17.29 -1.90 22.33
C ALA A 283 -18.25 -3.09 22.43
N LYS A 284 -17.96 -4.19 21.72
CA LYS A 284 -18.83 -5.37 21.70
C LYS A 284 -18.63 -6.31 22.88
N HIS A 285 -17.40 -6.47 23.34
CA HIS A 285 -17.03 -7.50 24.31
C HIS A 285 -16.59 -6.95 25.67
N HIS A 286 -16.48 -5.62 25.81
CA HIS A 286 -15.95 -4.92 26.99
C HIS A 286 -14.61 -5.49 27.49
N SER A 287 -13.89 -6.19 26.62
CA SER A 287 -12.66 -6.92 26.92
C SER A 287 -11.85 -7.08 25.65
N PHE A 288 -10.53 -7.21 25.81
CA PHE A 288 -9.64 -7.41 24.68
C PHE A 288 -9.54 -8.92 24.38
N LEU A 289 -10.17 -9.37 23.29
CA LEU A 289 -10.01 -10.75 22.84
C LEU A 289 -8.61 -10.95 22.24
N THR A 290 -8.03 -12.15 22.35
CA THR A 290 -6.73 -12.50 21.75
C THR A 290 -6.80 -12.64 20.22
N GLN A 291 -7.90 -13.16 19.69
CA GLN A 291 -8.21 -13.15 18.25
C GLN A 291 -9.48 -12.33 18.00
N ALA A 292 -9.37 -11.34 17.12
CA ALA A 292 -10.51 -10.57 16.67
C ALA A 292 -10.51 -10.69 15.16
N GLU A 293 -11.46 -11.45 14.63
CA GLU A 293 -11.70 -11.45 13.21
C GLU A 293 -12.25 -10.07 12.85
N VAL A 294 -11.54 -9.35 11.99
CA VAL A 294 -12.00 -8.05 11.49
C VAL A 294 -13.19 -8.31 10.57
N PRO A 295 -14.39 -7.81 10.88
CA PRO A 295 -15.54 -7.96 10.00
C PRO A 295 -15.26 -7.38 8.61
N ILE A 296 -15.67 -8.10 7.56
CA ILE A 296 -15.44 -7.69 6.17
C ILE A 296 -16.09 -6.33 5.88
N TRP A 297 -17.23 -6.02 6.51
CA TRP A 297 -17.90 -4.73 6.32
C TRP A 297 -17.05 -3.55 6.81
N LEU A 298 -16.21 -3.71 7.84
CA LEU A 298 -15.27 -2.65 8.27
C LEU A 298 -14.20 -2.42 7.19
N LEU A 299 -13.68 -3.49 6.60
CA LEU A 299 -12.75 -3.39 5.47
C LEU A 299 -13.41 -2.73 4.26
N ALA A 300 -14.70 -2.97 4.03
CA ALA A 300 -15.48 -2.32 2.97
C ALA A 300 -15.66 -0.81 3.23
N VAL A 301 -15.92 -0.40 4.47
CA VAL A 301 -15.96 1.03 4.84
C VAL A 301 -14.59 1.68 4.60
N GLY A 302 -13.49 1.03 4.99
CA GLY A 302 -12.14 1.52 4.73
C GLY A 302 -11.82 1.60 3.24
N GLY A 303 -12.15 0.56 2.48
CA GLY A 303 -12.00 0.55 1.03
C GLY A 303 -12.81 1.64 0.34
N ALA A 304 -14.04 1.89 0.80
CA ALA A 304 -14.90 2.94 0.26
C ALA A 304 -14.33 4.34 0.57
N GLY A 305 -13.81 4.54 1.79
CA GLY A 305 -13.10 5.77 2.14
C GLY A 305 -11.90 6.02 1.23
N ILE A 306 -11.04 5.00 1.03
CA ILE A 306 -9.89 5.08 0.11
C ILE A 306 -10.36 5.43 -1.31
N ALA A 307 -11.36 4.73 -1.85
CA ALA A 307 -11.88 4.99 -3.18
C ALA A 307 -12.44 6.42 -3.32
N LEU A 308 -13.16 6.92 -2.32
CA LEU A 308 -13.69 8.29 -2.31
C LEU A 308 -12.56 9.33 -2.24
N GLY A 309 -11.55 9.10 -1.41
CA GLY A 309 -10.35 9.96 -1.31
C GLY A 309 -9.62 10.11 -2.64
N ILE A 310 -9.45 8.99 -3.34
CA ILE A 310 -8.89 8.95 -4.70
C ILE A 310 -9.70 9.82 -5.66
N CYS A 311 -11.04 9.68 -5.63
CA CYS A 311 -11.95 10.43 -6.50
C CYS A 311 -11.94 11.93 -6.24
N VAL A 312 -11.94 12.35 -4.98
CA VAL A 312 -12.10 13.77 -4.61
C VAL A 312 -10.77 14.52 -4.66
N LEU A 313 -9.73 14.02 -3.99
CA LEU A 313 -8.46 14.75 -3.82
C LEU A 313 -7.27 14.10 -4.52
N GLY A 314 -7.36 12.83 -4.91
CA GLY A 314 -6.24 12.09 -5.52
C GLY A 314 -5.66 12.75 -6.77
N HIS A 315 -6.47 13.49 -7.54
CA HIS A 315 -6.01 14.19 -8.74
C HIS A 315 -4.92 15.24 -8.46
N ARG A 316 -4.93 15.88 -7.28
CA ARG A 316 -3.95 16.92 -6.92
C ARG A 316 -2.57 16.29 -6.74
N VAL A 317 -2.47 15.27 -5.89
CA VAL A 317 -1.20 14.61 -5.57
C VAL A 317 -0.67 13.84 -6.80
N MET A 318 -1.55 13.14 -7.55
CA MET A 318 -1.14 12.45 -8.78
C MET A 318 -0.55 13.38 -9.82
N SER A 319 -1.13 14.56 -10.03
CA SER A 319 -0.63 15.50 -11.04
C SER A 319 0.73 16.05 -10.63
N THR A 320 0.90 16.45 -9.36
CA THR A 320 2.19 16.96 -8.85
C THR A 320 3.30 15.92 -8.89
N VAL A 321 3.01 14.67 -8.48
CA VAL A 321 4.00 13.59 -8.50
C VAL A 321 4.27 13.11 -9.92
N GLY A 322 3.22 12.99 -10.74
CA GLY A 322 3.32 12.59 -12.15
C GLY A 322 4.16 13.56 -12.97
N GLU A 323 3.95 14.87 -12.83
CA GLU A 323 4.72 15.93 -13.49
C GLU A 323 6.20 15.90 -13.08
N LYS A 324 6.48 15.73 -11.80
CA LYS A 324 7.86 15.60 -11.28
C LYS A 324 8.57 14.31 -11.74
N ILE A 325 7.80 13.27 -12.06
CA ILE A 325 8.30 11.96 -12.51
C ILE A 325 8.23 11.81 -14.06
N THR A 326 7.83 12.84 -14.82
CA THR A 326 7.71 12.79 -16.30
C THR A 326 8.95 12.31 -17.07
N THR A 327 10.12 12.28 -16.45
CA THR A 327 11.35 11.71 -17.03
C THR A 327 11.36 10.17 -17.07
N LEU A 328 10.33 9.50 -16.52
CA LEU A 328 10.20 8.05 -16.49
C LEU A 328 9.57 7.52 -17.79
N THR A 329 10.29 6.64 -18.49
CA THR A 329 9.76 5.91 -19.65
C THR A 329 8.84 4.76 -19.19
N ASN A 330 7.99 4.23 -20.08
CA ASN A 330 7.02 3.20 -19.72
C ASN A 330 7.68 1.90 -19.25
N THR A 331 8.82 1.53 -19.86
CA THR A 331 9.61 0.36 -19.41
C THR A 331 10.14 0.52 -17.99
N ARG A 332 10.49 1.74 -17.59
CA ARG A 332 10.92 2.06 -16.22
C ARG A 332 9.73 2.04 -15.27
N GLY A 333 8.62 2.66 -15.66
CA GLY A 333 7.38 2.65 -14.88
C GLY A 333 6.89 1.24 -14.59
N PHE A 334 6.91 0.38 -15.61
CA PHE A 334 6.60 -1.04 -15.47
C PHE A 334 7.48 -1.73 -14.40
N ALA A 335 8.79 -1.52 -14.44
CA ALA A 335 9.72 -2.14 -13.49
C ALA A 335 9.53 -1.60 -12.06
N VAL A 336 9.28 -0.29 -11.91
CA VAL A 336 8.99 0.36 -10.63
C VAL A 336 7.70 -0.20 -10.03
N ASP A 337 6.61 -0.16 -10.80
CA ASP A 337 5.29 -0.61 -10.38
C ASP A 337 5.33 -2.09 -9.98
N PHE A 338 5.94 -2.95 -10.81
CA PHE A 338 6.08 -4.37 -10.52
C PHE A 338 6.81 -4.61 -9.19
N ALA A 339 7.96 -3.96 -9.00
CA ALA A 339 8.78 -4.14 -7.81
C ALA A 339 8.11 -3.62 -6.53
N ALA A 340 7.48 -2.43 -6.60
CA ALA A 340 6.76 -1.84 -5.48
C ALA A 340 5.56 -2.72 -5.09
N ALA A 341 4.74 -3.11 -6.07
CA ALA A 341 3.57 -3.97 -5.84
C ALA A 341 3.95 -5.35 -5.26
N THR A 342 4.99 -6.01 -5.80
CA THR A 342 5.46 -7.29 -5.26
C THR A 342 5.95 -7.16 -3.83
N THR A 343 6.73 -6.11 -3.53
CA THR A 343 7.23 -5.87 -2.17
C THR A 343 6.09 -5.66 -1.18
N VAL A 344 5.13 -4.79 -1.53
CA VAL A 344 3.98 -4.49 -0.69
C VAL A 344 3.09 -5.71 -0.53
N LEU A 345 2.75 -6.43 -1.60
CA LEU A 345 1.89 -7.60 -1.53
C LEU A 345 2.49 -8.72 -0.65
N VAL A 346 3.80 -8.98 -0.79
CA VAL A 346 4.49 -9.97 0.04
C VAL A 346 4.47 -9.55 1.51
N ALA A 347 4.75 -8.28 1.81
CA ALA A 347 4.66 -7.77 3.17
C ALA A 347 3.24 -7.88 3.75
N SER A 348 2.21 -7.53 2.96
CA SER A 348 0.81 -7.68 3.37
C SER A 348 0.45 -9.11 3.69
N LYS A 349 1.02 -10.08 2.96
CA LYS A 349 0.83 -11.51 3.22
C LYS A 349 1.54 -12.03 4.45
N LEU A 350 2.65 -11.41 4.82
CA LEU A 350 3.31 -11.66 6.09
C LEU A 350 2.63 -10.90 7.25
N GLY A 351 1.59 -10.11 6.97
CA GLY A 351 0.91 -9.27 7.95
C GLY A 351 1.79 -8.12 8.45
N LEU A 352 2.83 -7.75 7.70
CA LEU A 352 3.76 -6.69 8.08
C LEU A 352 3.27 -5.35 7.50
N PRO A 353 2.93 -4.36 8.36
CA PRO A 353 2.53 -3.04 7.89
C PRO A 353 3.74 -2.30 7.33
N VAL A 354 3.81 -2.17 6.00
CA VAL A 354 4.88 -1.47 5.29
C VAL A 354 4.42 -0.13 4.74
N SER A 355 5.35 0.71 4.28
CA SER A 355 5.03 1.92 3.54
C SER A 355 5.11 1.67 2.03
N THR A 356 3.99 1.88 1.35
CA THR A 356 3.91 1.87 -0.13
C THR A 356 4.81 2.95 -0.73
N THR A 357 4.83 4.15 -0.14
CA THR A 357 5.74 5.25 -0.51
C THR A 357 7.22 4.83 -0.45
N HIS A 358 7.65 4.12 0.59
CA HIS A 358 9.04 3.64 0.70
C HIS A 358 9.36 2.61 -0.38
N ALA A 359 8.46 1.65 -0.60
CA ALA A 359 8.63 0.64 -1.64
C ALA A 359 8.75 1.28 -3.03
N THR A 360 7.92 2.28 -3.35
CA THR A 360 7.99 3.00 -4.63
C THR A 360 9.29 3.81 -4.76
N VAL A 361 9.71 4.55 -3.73
CA VAL A 361 10.99 5.29 -3.74
C VAL A 361 12.19 4.34 -3.90
N GLY A 362 12.18 3.21 -3.19
CA GLY A 362 13.16 2.14 -3.35
C GLY A 362 13.20 1.59 -4.77
N ALA A 363 12.04 1.27 -5.35
CA ALA A 363 11.94 0.77 -6.70
C ALA A 363 12.46 1.78 -7.76
N VAL A 364 12.10 3.06 -7.64
CA VAL A 364 12.63 4.13 -8.50
C VAL A 364 14.15 4.22 -8.39
N THR A 365 14.68 4.15 -7.17
CA THR A 365 16.13 4.14 -6.91
C THR A 365 16.80 2.94 -7.58
N GLY A 366 16.21 1.75 -7.48
CA GLY A 366 16.71 0.53 -8.12
C GLY A 366 16.79 0.63 -9.66
N VAL A 367 15.75 1.19 -10.29
CA VAL A 367 15.78 1.48 -11.75
C VAL A 367 16.85 2.52 -12.09
N GLY A 368 17.03 3.55 -11.25
CA GLY A 368 18.09 4.54 -11.39
C GLY A 368 19.49 3.91 -11.32
N LEU A 369 19.75 3.10 -10.30
CA LEU A 369 21.03 2.38 -10.12
C LEU A 369 21.35 1.45 -11.30
N ALA A 370 20.33 0.82 -11.90
CA ALA A 370 20.50 0.00 -13.09
C ALA A 370 20.95 0.81 -14.34
N ARG A 371 20.91 2.15 -14.29
CA ARG A 371 21.49 3.05 -15.31
C ARG A 371 22.88 3.60 -14.90
N GLY A 372 23.32 3.33 -13.68
CA GLY A 372 24.56 3.82 -13.09
C GLY A 372 24.33 4.75 -11.90
N PHE A 373 25.29 4.81 -10.98
CA PHE A 373 25.19 5.58 -9.72
C PHE A 373 24.87 7.06 -9.93
N LYS A 374 25.35 7.68 -11.01
CA LYS A 374 25.11 9.10 -11.33
C LYS A 374 23.65 9.41 -11.71
N ALA A 375 22.83 8.39 -11.98
CA ALA A 375 21.42 8.57 -12.33
C ALA A 375 20.50 8.72 -11.10
N VAL A 376 21.05 8.58 -9.88
CA VAL A 376 20.30 8.70 -8.63
C VAL A 376 20.78 9.95 -7.88
N ASP A 377 19.83 10.81 -7.51
CA ASP A 377 20.09 11.95 -6.63
C ASP A 377 19.98 11.53 -5.16
N PHE A 378 21.14 11.25 -4.55
CA PHE A 378 21.22 10.86 -3.14
C PHE A 378 20.89 12.00 -2.16
N SER A 379 20.97 13.26 -2.59
CA SER A 379 20.58 14.41 -1.75
C SER A 379 19.07 14.44 -1.56
N VAL A 380 18.32 14.21 -2.66
CA VAL A 380 16.86 14.09 -2.59
C VAL A 380 16.44 12.87 -1.78
N LEU A 381 17.10 11.71 -1.97
CA LEU A 381 16.82 10.52 -1.15
C LEU A 381 17.08 10.77 0.34
N GLY A 382 18.18 11.45 0.69
CA GLY A 382 18.48 11.81 2.07
C GLY A 382 17.38 12.66 2.71
N LYS A 383 16.88 13.68 1.98
CA LYS A 383 15.76 14.51 2.45
C LYS A 383 14.49 13.69 2.69
N ILE A 384 14.17 12.75 1.79
CA ILE A 384 13.01 11.86 1.93
C ILE A 384 13.13 11.02 3.21
N VAL A 385 14.30 10.43 3.47
CA VAL A 385 14.56 9.64 4.69
C VAL A 385 14.38 10.49 5.96
N VAL A 386 14.81 11.76 5.96
CA VAL A 386 14.59 12.67 7.08
C VAL A 386 13.09 12.89 7.35
N TYR A 387 12.27 13.09 6.31
CA TYR A 387 10.82 13.22 6.48
C TYR A 387 10.18 11.95 7.06
N TRP A 388 10.66 10.77 6.67
CA TRP A 388 10.19 9.50 7.22
C TRP A 388 10.51 9.38 8.71
N LEU A 389 11.75 9.73 9.11
CA LEU A 389 12.17 9.72 10.51
C LEU A 389 11.39 10.71 11.37
N LEU A 390 11.06 11.89 10.82
CA LEU A 390 10.30 12.93 11.53
C LEU A 390 8.79 12.60 11.63
N THR A 391 8.24 11.81 10.72
CA THR A 391 6.81 11.49 10.70
C THR A 391 6.37 10.76 11.97
N VAL A 392 7.15 9.77 12.43
CA VAL A 392 6.83 8.98 13.63
C VAL A 392 6.72 9.83 14.90
N PRO A 393 7.73 10.64 15.30
CA PRO A 393 7.67 11.45 16.51
C PRO A 393 6.59 12.55 16.43
N ILE A 394 6.38 13.16 15.26
CA ILE A 394 5.32 14.18 15.10
C ILE A 394 3.94 13.55 15.29
N ALA A 395 3.69 12.39 14.69
CA ALA A 395 2.42 11.68 14.85
C ALA A 395 2.22 11.18 16.29
N ALA A 396 3.27 10.65 16.92
CA ALA A 396 3.25 10.25 18.32
C ALA A 396 2.89 11.42 19.25
N PHE A 397 3.57 12.56 19.09
CA PHE A 397 3.31 13.76 19.89
C PHE A 397 1.88 14.27 19.71
N THR A 398 1.41 14.34 18.47
CA THR A 398 0.03 14.75 18.17
C THR A 398 -0.98 13.81 18.84
N SER A 399 -0.72 12.50 18.80
CA SER A 399 -1.56 11.51 19.46
C SER A 399 -1.54 11.65 20.99
N ILE A 400 -0.41 12.00 21.59
CA ILE A 400 -0.30 12.24 23.03
C ILE A 400 -1.18 13.42 23.44
N VAL A 401 -1.10 14.53 22.71
CA VAL A 401 -1.89 15.73 23.01
C VAL A 401 -3.39 15.43 22.92
N ILE A 402 -3.83 14.80 21.83
CA ILE A 402 -5.25 14.44 21.63
C ILE A 402 -5.71 13.46 22.70
N PHE A 403 -4.88 12.46 23.02
CA PHE A 403 -5.20 11.46 24.04
C PHE A 403 -5.39 12.11 25.42
N GLN A 404 -4.51 13.03 25.82
CA GLN A 404 -4.63 13.71 27.12
C GLN A 404 -5.89 14.58 27.20
N ILE A 405 -6.23 15.29 26.12
CA ILE A 405 -7.46 16.10 26.05
C ILE A 405 -8.68 15.18 26.20
N LEU A 406 -8.75 14.10 25.42
CA LEU A 406 -9.87 13.16 25.48
C LEU A 406 -9.95 12.42 26.82
N LYS A 407 -8.81 12.06 27.41
CA LYS A 407 -8.75 11.49 28.75
C LYS A 407 -9.35 12.46 29.75
N TRP A 408 -8.90 13.72 29.78
CA TRP A 408 -9.43 14.72 30.70
C TRP A 408 -10.94 14.98 30.54
N SER A 409 -11.48 14.91 29.32
CA SER A 409 -12.90 15.16 29.07
C SER A 409 -13.82 13.97 29.31
N PHE A 410 -13.34 12.74 29.13
CA PHE A 410 -14.21 11.55 29.09
C PHE A 410 -13.81 10.45 30.08
N TYR A 411 -12.66 10.57 30.76
CA TYR A 411 -12.17 9.65 31.77
C TYR A 411 -12.11 10.36 33.13
#